data_AF-A0A2T1BYF3-F1
#
_entry.id   AF-A0A2T1BYF3-F1
#
_cell.length_a   1.000
_cell.length_b   1.000
_cell.length_c   1.000
_cell.angle_alpha   90.00
_cell.angle_beta   90.00
_cell.angle_gamma   90.00
#
_symmetry.space_group_name_H-M   'P 1'
#
loop_
_entity.id
_entity.type
_entity.pdbx_description
1 polymer ?
#
loop_
_entity_poly.entity_id
_entity_poly.type
_entity_poly.pdbx_seq_one_letter_code
_entity_poly.pdbx_strand_id
1 'polypeptide(L)'
;MTLHLELVRLRLLLGTFFIVLANALPGLAQVTSFSENNKTITSLGAQSTFYYFRVKEPLTRNCAYGVIYVAAETKGIYAQLLAAKLNSKTLSRIDYSQPGGNGTQCNAEIVEFN
;
A
#
# COMPACT_ATOMS: atom_id res chain seq x y z
N MET A 1 32.30 60.80 5.99
CA MET A 1 30.90 60.40 6.29
C MET A 1 30.49 59.29 5.33
N THR A 2 31.24 58.19 5.33
CA THR A 2 31.19 57.14 4.28
C THR A 2 31.42 55.73 4.84
N LEU A 3 31.89 55.59 6.09
CA LEU A 3 32.10 54.28 6.72
C LEU A 3 30.84 53.68 7.36
N HIS A 4 29.80 54.48 7.64
CA HIS A 4 28.60 53.99 8.32
C HIS A 4 27.63 53.25 7.39
N LEU A 5 27.72 53.44 6.07
CA LEU A 5 26.79 52.89 5.08
C LEU A 5 27.17 51.46 4.63
N GLU A 6 28.46 51.13 4.61
CA GLU A 6 28.98 49.80 4.24
C GLU A 6 28.66 48.73 5.32
N LEU A 7 28.66 49.12 6.60
CA LEU A 7 28.37 48.19 7.71
C LEU A 7 26.90 47.75 7.75
N VAL A 8 25.97 48.60 7.30
CA VAL A 8 24.52 48.30 7.25
C VAL A 8 24.21 47.35 6.09
N ARG A 9 24.90 47.48 4.95
CA ARG A 9 24.76 46.57 3.81
C ARG A 9 25.29 45.17 4.12
N LEU A 10 26.39 45.07 4.88
CA LEU A 10 26.97 43.77 5.26
C LEU A 10 26.09 42.99 6.27
N ARG A 11 25.34 43.69 7.14
CA ARG A 11 24.39 43.04 8.06
C ARG A 11 23.11 42.56 7.37
N LEU A 12 22.68 43.21 6.29
CA LEU A 12 21.48 42.81 5.54
C LEU A 12 21.71 41.56 4.68
N LEU A 13 22.94 41.36 4.18
CA LEU A 13 23.29 40.23 3.32
C LEU A 13 23.51 38.91 4.07
N LEU A 14 23.91 38.95 5.34
CA LEU A 14 24.08 37.73 6.16
C LEU A 14 22.78 37.19 6.77
N GLY A 15 21.70 37.97 6.80
CA GLY A 15 20.43 37.57 7.44
C GLY A 15 19.53 36.66 6.61
N THR A 16 19.72 36.62 5.29
CA THR A 16 18.79 35.95 4.35
C THR A 16 19.21 34.55 3.91
N PHE A 17 20.36 34.03 4.34
CA PHE A 17 20.86 32.73 3.87
C PHE A 17 20.36 31.52 4.69
N PHE A 18 19.63 31.72 5.79
CA PHE A 18 19.35 30.65 6.77
C PHE A 18 17.92 30.07 6.77
N ILE A 19 17.06 30.35 5.78
CA ILE A 19 15.59 30.06 5.89
C ILE A 19 15.07 29.04 4.84
N VAL A 20 15.90 28.26 4.14
CA VAL A 20 15.38 27.39 3.03
C VAL A 20 15.55 25.87 3.24
N LEU A 21 16.05 25.38 4.38
CA LEU A 21 16.28 23.94 4.61
C LEU A 21 15.22 23.18 5.44
N ALA A 22 13.97 23.64 5.50
CA ALA A 22 12.98 23.04 6.42
C ALA A 22 11.94 22.06 5.83
N ASN A 23 11.76 21.92 4.51
CA ASN A 23 10.54 21.25 3.99
C ASN A 23 10.76 20.20 2.88
N ALA A 24 11.66 19.25 3.08
CA ALA A 24 11.74 18.07 2.21
C ALA A 24 11.96 16.78 3.01
N LEU A 25 11.10 16.50 3.99
CA LEU A 25 10.93 15.13 4.46
C LEU A 25 10.02 14.42 3.45
N PRO A 26 10.50 13.41 2.70
CA PRO A 26 9.61 12.59 1.90
C PRO A 26 8.58 11.96 2.83
N GLY A 27 7.29 12.24 2.59
CA GLY A 27 6.20 11.61 3.34
C GLY A 27 6.31 10.10 3.17
N LEU A 28 6.62 9.40 4.26
CA LEU A 28 6.60 7.94 4.28
C LEU A 28 5.16 7.50 4.07
N ALA A 29 4.83 7.02 2.86
CA ALA A 29 3.54 6.41 2.58
C ALA A 29 3.38 5.22 3.54
N GLN A 30 2.47 5.32 4.50
CA GLN A 30 2.24 4.25 5.47
C GLN A 30 1.47 3.12 4.78
N VAL A 31 2.19 2.04 4.46
CA VAL A 31 1.56 0.80 4.02
C VAL A 31 0.79 0.21 5.19
N THR A 32 -0.54 0.19 5.09
CA THR A 32 -1.39 -0.48 6.09
C THR A 32 -1.58 -1.93 5.68
N SER A 33 -1.29 -2.86 6.59
CA SER A 33 -1.51 -4.29 6.40
C SER A 33 -2.62 -4.78 7.32
N PHE A 34 -3.40 -5.74 6.84
CA PHE A 34 -4.55 -6.31 7.52
C PHE A 34 -4.46 -7.83 7.48
N SER A 35 -4.90 -8.47 8.56
CA SER A 35 -4.99 -9.93 8.65
C SER A 35 -6.44 -10.33 8.85
N GLU A 36 -6.92 -11.24 8.02
CA GLU A 36 -8.31 -11.68 7.96
C GLU A 36 -8.39 -13.19 7.98
N ASN A 37 -9.37 -13.72 8.70
CA ASN A 37 -9.55 -15.17 8.84
C ASN A 37 -10.94 -15.59 8.36
N ASN A 38 -11.11 -16.90 8.14
CA ASN A 38 -12.39 -17.54 7.81
C ASN A 38 -13.07 -16.92 6.58
N LYS A 39 -12.35 -16.84 5.46
CA LYS A 39 -12.88 -16.30 4.21
C LYS A 39 -13.10 -17.39 3.17
N THR A 40 -14.13 -17.26 2.36
CA THR A 40 -14.51 -18.20 1.31
C THR A 40 -14.27 -17.57 -0.06
N ILE A 41 -13.53 -18.24 -0.94
CA ILE A 41 -13.22 -17.72 -2.29
C ILE A 41 -14.46 -17.79 -3.20
N THR A 42 -15.01 -16.65 -3.60
CA THR A 42 -16.17 -16.57 -4.50
C THR A 42 -15.79 -16.64 -5.97
N SER A 43 -14.70 -16.00 -6.37
CA SER A 43 -14.18 -16.06 -7.74
C SER A 43 -12.68 -15.82 -7.78
N LEU A 44 -12.02 -16.38 -8.80
CA LEU A 44 -10.67 -15.98 -9.20
C LEU A 44 -10.73 -15.38 -10.59
N GLY A 45 -9.82 -14.47 -10.89
CA GLY A 45 -9.65 -13.92 -12.22
C GLY A 45 -8.18 -13.63 -12.51
N ALA A 46 -7.88 -13.59 -13.80
CA ALA A 46 -6.60 -13.16 -14.32
C ALA A 46 -6.85 -12.17 -15.47
N GLN A 47 -6.14 -11.05 -15.47
CA GLN A 47 -6.22 -10.04 -16.51
C GLN A 47 -4.84 -9.51 -16.82
N SER A 48 -4.36 -9.73 -18.06
CA SER A 48 -3.00 -9.40 -18.47
C SER A 48 -1.96 -10.01 -17.51
N THR A 49 -1.25 -9.19 -16.75
CA THR A 49 -0.23 -9.60 -15.77
C THR A 49 -0.76 -9.67 -14.34
N PHE A 50 -2.05 -9.38 -14.12
CA PHE A 50 -2.65 -9.33 -12.78
C PHE A 50 -3.49 -10.57 -12.50
N TYR A 51 -3.26 -11.14 -11.33
CA TYR A 51 -4.11 -12.18 -10.76
C TYR A 51 -4.89 -11.58 -9.61
N TYR A 52 -6.14 -12.00 -9.43
CA TYR A 52 -6.96 -11.50 -8.33
C TYR A 52 -8.00 -12.53 -7.91
N PHE A 53 -8.53 -12.34 -6.70
CA PHE A 53 -9.61 -13.15 -6.19
C PHE A 53 -10.61 -12.30 -5.39
N ARG A 54 -11.81 -12.83 -5.23
CA ARG A 54 -12.88 -12.27 -4.41
C ARG A 54 -13.19 -13.24 -3.28
N VAL A 55 -13.60 -12.70 -2.15
CA VAL A 55 -14.10 -13.44 -1.00
C VAL A 55 -15.59 -13.17 -0.77
N LYS A 56 -16.28 -14.06 -0.07
CA LYS A 56 -17.73 -13.94 0.21
C LYS A 56 -17.99 -12.98 1.36
N GLU A 57 -17.22 -13.14 2.43
CA GLU A 57 -17.33 -12.41 3.67
C GLU A 57 -16.71 -11.02 3.53
N PRO A 58 -17.25 -9.99 4.20
CA PRO A 58 -16.68 -8.65 4.14
C PRO A 58 -15.26 -8.63 4.70
N LEU A 59 -14.42 -7.79 4.11
CA LEU A 59 -13.10 -7.44 4.63
C LEU A 59 -13.22 -6.25 5.59
N THR A 60 -12.31 -6.13 6.55
CA THR A 60 -12.23 -4.99 7.48
C THR A 60 -12.08 -3.67 6.74
N ARG A 61 -11.32 -3.67 5.63
CA ARG A 61 -11.21 -2.53 4.72
C ARG A 61 -11.69 -2.91 3.33
N ASN A 62 -12.35 -1.96 2.68
CA ASN A 62 -12.84 -2.15 1.33
C ASN A 62 -11.67 -2.09 0.35
N CYS A 63 -11.55 -3.11 -0.49
CA CYS A 63 -10.61 -3.12 -1.60
C CYS A 63 -11.25 -2.47 -2.84
N ALA A 64 -10.44 -1.80 -3.65
CA ALA A 64 -10.87 -1.32 -4.97
C ALA A 64 -11.51 -2.48 -5.76
N TYR A 65 -12.69 -2.24 -6.33
CA TYR A 65 -13.48 -3.24 -7.08
C TYR A 65 -13.89 -4.50 -6.30
N GLY A 66 -13.67 -4.54 -4.98
CA GLY A 66 -13.94 -5.70 -4.13
C GLY A 66 -13.06 -6.90 -4.43
N VAL A 67 -11.84 -6.69 -4.94
CA VAL A 67 -10.88 -7.76 -5.28
C VAL A 67 -9.58 -7.61 -4.49
N ILE A 68 -8.94 -8.73 -4.20
CA ILE A 68 -7.59 -8.79 -3.64
C ILE A 68 -6.66 -9.26 -4.76
N TYR A 69 -5.63 -8.46 -5.06
CA TYR A 69 -4.66 -8.74 -6.10
C TYR A 69 -3.56 -9.65 -5.58
N VAL A 70 -3.08 -10.54 -6.43
CA VAL A 70 -1.90 -11.38 -6.20
C VAL A 70 -0.83 -10.91 -7.17
N ALA A 71 0.33 -10.56 -6.63
CA ALA A 71 1.43 -10.06 -7.43
C ALA A 71 1.96 -11.15 -8.38
N ALA A 72 2.49 -10.75 -9.53
CA ALA A 72 2.92 -11.69 -10.57
C ALA A 72 4.08 -12.58 -10.08
N GLU A 73 4.96 -12.02 -9.25
CA GLU A 73 6.05 -12.69 -8.56
C GLU A 73 5.56 -13.79 -7.59
N THR A 74 4.36 -13.65 -7.05
CA THR A 74 3.75 -14.62 -6.13
C THR A 74 2.66 -15.47 -6.79
N LYS A 75 2.74 -15.69 -8.11
CA LYS A 75 1.79 -16.53 -8.88
C LYS A 75 1.53 -17.93 -8.29
N GLY A 76 2.46 -18.47 -7.50
CA GLY A 76 2.26 -19.72 -6.75
C GLY A 76 1.07 -19.66 -5.79
N ILE A 77 0.81 -18.50 -5.17
CA ILE A 77 -0.37 -18.25 -4.32
C ILE A 77 -1.65 -18.40 -5.14
N TYR A 78 -1.67 -17.92 -6.39
CA TYR A 78 -2.84 -18.04 -7.26
C TYR A 78 -3.20 -19.50 -7.57
N ALA A 79 -2.19 -20.35 -7.81
CA ALA A 79 -2.42 -21.78 -8.01
C ALA A 79 -3.02 -22.46 -6.75
N GLN A 80 -2.56 -22.07 -5.55
CA GLN A 80 -3.11 -22.57 -4.29
C GLN A 80 -4.54 -22.09 -4.07
N LEU A 81 -4.84 -20.82 -4.34
CA LEU A 81 -6.20 -20.26 -4.30
C LEU A 81 -7.14 -21.02 -5.24
N LEU A 82 -6.68 -21.35 -6.45
CA LEU A 82 -7.46 -22.12 -7.42
C LEU A 82 -7.76 -23.52 -6.88
N ALA A 83 -6.75 -24.22 -6.36
CA ALA A 83 -6.92 -25.54 -5.76
C ALA A 83 -7.88 -25.49 -4.55
N ALA A 84 -7.74 -24.50 -3.68
CA ALA A 84 -8.62 -24.31 -2.53
C ALA A 84 -10.08 -24.10 -2.96
N LYS A 85 -10.33 -23.26 -3.98
CA LYS A 85 -11.68 -23.06 -4.51
C LYS A 85 -12.27 -24.34 -5.08
N LEU A 86 -11.50 -25.09 -5.88
CA LEU A 86 -11.96 -26.35 -6.48
C LEU A 86 -12.32 -27.40 -5.41
N ASN A 87 -11.64 -27.36 -4.27
CA ASN A 87 -11.90 -28.24 -3.13
C ASN A 87 -12.86 -27.65 -2.09
N SER A 88 -13.51 -26.52 -2.38
CA SER A 88 -14.39 -25.80 -1.44
C SER A 88 -13.76 -25.52 -0.07
N LYS A 89 -12.44 -25.30 -0.04
CA LYS A 89 -11.70 -24.94 1.18
C LYS A 89 -11.92 -23.48 1.54
N THR A 90 -11.94 -23.23 2.84
CA THR A 90 -11.92 -21.88 3.42
C THR A 90 -10.49 -21.41 3.64
N LEU A 91 -10.25 -20.13 3.44
CA LEU A 91 -9.01 -19.45 3.80
C LEU A 91 -8.94 -19.35 5.32
N SER A 92 -7.89 -19.93 5.91
CA SER A 92 -7.64 -19.84 7.34
C SER A 92 -7.11 -18.45 7.71
N ARG A 93 -6.28 -17.87 6.84
CA ARG A 93 -5.69 -16.54 6.98
C ARG A 93 -5.43 -15.90 5.62
N ILE A 94 -5.65 -14.59 5.54
CA ILE A 94 -5.22 -13.72 4.46
C ILE A 94 -4.56 -12.51 5.08
N ASP A 95 -3.29 -12.28 4.74
CA ASP A 95 -2.65 -10.99 4.99
C ASP A 95 -2.61 -10.21 3.68
N TYR A 96 -3.05 -8.96 3.74
CA TYR A 96 -2.99 -8.05 2.59
C TYR A 96 -2.59 -6.64 3.00
N SER A 97 -1.88 -5.96 2.11
CA SER A 97 -1.58 -4.54 2.24
C SER A 97 -2.47 -3.67 1.37
N GLN A 98 -2.68 -2.44 1.85
CA GLN A 98 -3.44 -1.40 1.17
C GLN A 98 -2.68 -0.06 1.28
N PRO A 99 -1.67 0.17 0.42
CA PRO A 99 -0.78 1.35 0.51
C PRO A 99 -1.49 2.70 0.34
N GLY A 100 -2.60 2.74 -0.40
CA GLY A 100 -3.38 3.95 -0.64
C GLY A 100 -4.51 4.18 0.38
N GLY A 101 -4.66 3.30 1.37
CA GLY A 101 -5.74 3.37 2.36
C GLY A 101 -7.09 2.81 1.86
N ASN A 102 -8.13 2.95 2.67
CA ASN A 102 -9.43 2.32 2.44
C ASN A 102 -10.02 2.67 1.06
N GLY A 103 -10.47 1.67 0.31
CA GLY A 103 -10.99 1.82 -1.05
C GLY A 103 -9.94 1.71 -2.16
N THR A 104 -8.65 1.61 -1.84
CA THR A 104 -7.59 1.42 -2.85
C THR A 104 -7.29 -0.06 -3.10
N GLN A 105 -6.36 -0.33 -4.00
CA GLN A 105 -5.89 -1.68 -4.31
C GLN A 105 -5.39 -2.41 -3.06
N CYS A 106 -5.86 -3.65 -2.88
CA CYS A 106 -5.38 -4.58 -1.88
C CYS A 106 -4.47 -5.62 -2.52
N ASN A 107 -3.31 -5.86 -1.92
CA ASN A 107 -2.33 -6.83 -2.41
C ASN A 107 -2.15 -7.94 -1.38
N ALA A 108 -2.40 -9.18 -1.76
CA ALA A 108 -2.18 -10.33 -0.90
C ALA A 108 -0.67 -10.55 -0.69
N GLU A 109 -0.30 -10.76 0.57
CA GLU A 109 1.07 -11.03 1.02
C GLU A 109 1.18 -12.49 1.48
N ILE A 110 0.19 -12.95 2.26
CA ILE A 110 0.12 -14.33 2.77
C ILE A 110 -1.31 -14.84 2.57
N VAL A 111 -1.42 -16.10 2.14
CA VAL A 111 -2.70 -16.82 2.08
C VAL A 111 -2.48 -18.22 2.61
N GLU A 112 -3.29 -18.61 3.58
CA GLU A 112 -3.27 -19.94 4.21
C GLU A 112 -4.67 -20.58 4.11
N PHE A 113 -4.71 -21.92 4.13
CA PHE A 113 -5.91 -22.72 3.89
C PHE A 113 -6.13 -23.73 5.02
N ASN A 114 -7.39 -24.02 5.34
CA ASN A 114 -7.79 -25.16 6.18
C ASN A 114 -7.95 -26.46 5.37
#